data_AF-A0A671DNG2-F1
#
_entry.id   AF-A0A671DNG2-F1
#
_cell.length_a   1.000
_cell.length_b   1.000
_cell.length_c   1.000
_cell.angle_alpha   90.00
_cell.angle_beta   90.00
_cell.angle_gamma   90.00
#
_symmetry.space_group_name_H-M   'P 1'
#
loop_
_entity.id
_entity.type
_entity.pdbx_description
1 polymer ?
#
loop_
_entity_poly.entity_id
_entity_poly.type
_entity_poly.pdbx_seq_one_letter_code
_entity_poly.pdbx_strand_id
1 'polypeptide(L)'
;MLYESSLKAWQRVGSQGSAETLVRTNTRNTDRNVARVGRYFLEDDPTIAVVSVTVTELQRQDLGLYQCVIDLSSRSPLVLLPRIRLVQCEDLLLAFDHSNLLMLAIVLTCGFVLNKGLVSSVLFLLLRKSWVSGEANPAKQQSQPSRS
;
A
#
# COMPACT_ATOMS: atom_id res chain seq x y z
N MET A 1 25.60 -19.64 11.96
CA MET A 1 24.32 -19.35 11.25
C MET A 1 24.56 -19.20 9.75
N LEU A 2 23.51 -19.25 8.93
CA LEU A 2 23.65 -18.95 7.50
C LEU A 2 24.09 -17.49 7.31
N TYR A 3 25.11 -17.24 6.48
CA TYR A 3 25.68 -15.92 6.17
C TYR A 3 26.45 -15.19 7.28
N GLU A 4 26.83 -15.90 8.34
CA GLU A 4 27.59 -15.36 9.49
C GLU A 4 28.91 -14.69 9.06
N SER A 5 29.68 -15.35 8.21
CA SER A 5 30.95 -14.83 7.66
C SER A 5 30.79 -14.07 6.34
N SER A 6 29.56 -13.82 5.91
CA SER A 6 29.30 -13.11 4.64
C SER A 6 29.33 -11.61 4.86
N LEU A 7 29.94 -10.89 3.93
CA LEU A 7 30.01 -9.43 4.01
C LEU A 7 28.60 -8.84 3.86
N LYS A 8 28.33 -7.75 4.57
CA LYS A 8 27.06 -7.04 4.52
C LYS A 8 27.30 -5.63 4.00
N ALA A 9 26.33 -5.10 3.28
CA ALA A 9 26.41 -3.74 2.79
C ALA A 9 25.06 -3.02 2.90
N TRP A 10 25.16 -1.71 3.09
CA TRP A 10 24.04 -0.79 2.98
C TRP A 10 24.12 -0.09 1.63
N GLN A 11 23.01 -0.11 0.88
CA GLN A 11 22.96 0.42 -0.47
C GLN A 11 21.79 1.38 -0.65
N ARG A 12 21.99 2.39 -1.50
CA ARG A 12 20.92 3.26 -2.01
C ARG A 12 20.47 2.78 -3.37
N VAL A 13 19.16 2.63 -3.56
CA VAL A 13 18.56 2.22 -4.83
C VAL A 13 18.24 3.45 -5.66
N GLY A 14 18.88 3.55 -6.82
CA GLY A 14 18.64 4.58 -7.83
C GLY A 14 17.35 4.36 -8.62
N SER A 15 16.98 5.34 -9.43
CA SER A 15 15.73 5.35 -10.20
C SER A 15 15.59 4.20 -11.19
N GLN A 16 16.71 3.73 -11.77
CA GLN A 16 16.75 2.62 -12.73
C GLN A 16 16.99 1.25 -12.07
N GLY A 17 16.89 1.17 -10.74
CA GLY A 17 17.17 -0.06 -10.00
C GLY A 17 18.66 -0.35 -9.77
N SER A 18 19.57 0.47 -10.31
CA SER A 18 20.99 0.43 -9.96
C SER A 18 21.17 0.71 -8.46
N ALA A 19 21.99 -0.07 -7.77
CA ALA A 19 22.26 0.12 -6.35
C ALA A 19 23.69 0.65 -6.13
N GLU A 20 23.81 1.73 -5.37
CA GLU A 20 25.08 2.31 -4.94
C GLU A 20 25.41 1.81 -3.53
N THR A 21 26.61 1.27 -3.33
CA THR A 21 27.06 0.84 -2.00
C THR A 21 27.57 2.03 -1.19
N LEU A 22 26.90 2.33 -0.08
CA LEU A 22 27.23 3.44 0.82
C LEU A 22 28.23 3.04 1.90
N VAL A 23 28.08 1.84 2.45
CA VAL A 23 28.99 1.25 3.44
C VAL A 23 28.93 -0.27 3.36
N ARG A 24 30.06 -0.95 3.57
CA ARG A 24 30.20 -2.40 3.47
C ARG A 24 31.21 -2.91 4.48
N THR A 25 30.92 -4.03 5.13
CA THR A 25 31.91 -4.73 5.98
C THR A 25 33.04 -5.30 5.15
N ASN A 26 34.26 -5.34 5.71
CA ASN A 26 35.46 -5.76 4.99
C ASN A 26 36.04 -7.09 5.49
N THR A 27 35.66 -7.55 6.68
CA THR A 27 36.14 -8.80 7.26
C THR A 27 35.07 -9.88 7.19
N ARG A 28 35.48 -11.13 7.01
CA ARG A 28 34.58 -12.31 7.02
C ARG A 28 34.62 -13.03 8.36
N ASN A 29 34.82 -12.27 9.45
CA ASN A 29 34.86 -12.83 10.78
C ASN A 29 33.44 -13.17 11.26
N THR A 30 33.33 -14.18 12.11
CA THR A 30 32.11 -14.57 12.81
C THR A 30 31.83 -13.71 14.05
N ASP A 31 32.79 -12.87 14.46
CA ASP A 31 32.58 -11.86 15.49
C ASP A 31 31.83 -10.63 14.96
N ARG A 32 31.36 -9.78 15.88
CA ARG A 32 30.76 -8.47 15.57
C ARG A 32 31.64 -7.67 14.62
N ASN A 33 31.05 -7.24 13.51
CA ASN A 33 31.76 -6.61 12.41
C ASN A 33 31.22 -5.21 12.16
N VAL A 34 32.11 -4.25 11.95
CA VAL A 34 31.75 -2.82 11.90
C VAL A 34 32.43 -2.16 10.72
N ALA A 35 31.69 -1.30 10.02
CA ALA A 35 32.20 -0.47 8.94
C ALA A 35 31.69 0.97 9.06
N ARG A 36 32.55 1.93 8.72
CA ARG A 36 32.18 3.35 8.66
C ARG A 36 32.70 3.98 7.38
N VAL A 37 31.81 4.63 6.64
CA VAL A 37 32.16 5.42 5.45
C VAL A 37 31.38 6.73 5.52
N GLY A 38 32.09 7.85 5.69
CA GLY A 38 31.47 9.16 5.89
C GLY A 38 30.48 9.15 7.05
N ARG A 39 29.20 9.46 6.74
CA ARG A 39 28.07 9.53 7.67
C ARG A 39 27.37 8.19 7.92
N TYR A 40 27.79 7.13 7.23
CA TYR A 40 27.17 5.81 7.32
C TYR A 40 28.00 4.90 8.23
N PHE A 41 27.33 4.30 9.21
CA PHE A 41 27.89 3.32 10.12
C PHE A 41 27.06 2.04 10.03
N LEU A 42 27.71 0.91 9.77
CA LEU A 42 27.09 -0.40 9.65
C LEU A 42 27.73 -1.35 10.65
N GLU A 43 26.88 -2.05 11.37
CA GLU A 43 27.25 -3.08 12.32
C GLU A 43 26.52 -4.38 11.98
N ASP A 44 27.26 -5.47 11.83
CA ASP A 44 26.73 -6.83 11.66
C ASP A 44 27.02 -7.60 12.96
N ASP A 45 25.97 -8.02 13.65
CA ASP A 45 26.04 -8.90 14.82
C ASP A 45 25.52 -10.30 14.45
N PRO A 46 26.44 -11.25 14.17
CA PRO A 46 26.05 -12.58 13.75
C PRO A 46 25.46 -13.43 14.88
N THR A 47 25.62 -13.03 16.15
CA THR A 47 25.08 -13.74 17.32
C THR A 47 23.57 -13.66 17.37
N ILE A 48 23.02 -12.49 17.01
CA ILE A 48 21.58 -12.22 16.98
C ILE A 48 21.03 -12.10 15.56
N ALA A 49 21.87 -12.29 14.54
CA ALA A 49 21.55 -12.16 13.12
C ALA A 49 20.93 -10.79 12.74
N VAL A 50 21.48 -9.71 13.30
CA VAL A 50 21.01 -8.34 13.06
C VAL A 50 22.10 -7.51 12.40
N VAL A 51 21.70 -6.79 11.34
CA VAL A 51 22.52 -5.71 10.75
C VAL A 51 21.91 -4.37 11.15
N SER A 52 22.66 -3.57 11.89
CA SER A 52 22.28 -2.22 12.30
C SER A 52 22.95 -1.19 11.40
N VAL A 53 22.17 -0.23 10.90
CA VAL A 53 22.69 0.88 10.10
C VAL A 53 22.33 2.19 10.77
N THR A 54 23.35 3.03 11.00
CA THR A 54 23.19 4.38 11.50
C THR A 54 23.62 5.36 10.42
N VAL A 55 22.79 6.38 10.17
CA VAL A 55 23.09 7.49 9.26
C VAL A 55 23.05 8.78 10.07
N THR A 56 24.17 9.50 10.13
CA THR A 56 24.25 10.77 10.87
C THR A 56 23.83 11.95 10.01
N GLU A 57 23.33 13.01 10.65
CA GLU A 57 23.02 14.30 10.01
C GLU A 57 22.04 14.19 8.84
N LEU A 58 21.01 13.33 8.92
CA LEU A 58 20.04 13.11 7.84
C LEU A 58 19.55 14.44 7.21
N GLN A 59 19.62 14.52 5.88
CA GLN A 59 19.21 15.68 5.10
C GLN A 59 18.09 15.32 4.12
N ARG A 60 17.42 16.32 3.55
CA ARG A 60 16.33 16.11 2.58
C ARG A 60 16.79 15.36 1.32
N GLN A 61 18.05 15.46 0.96
CA GLN A 61 18.65 14.76 -0.18
C GLN A 61 18.82 13.25 0.07
N ASP A 62 18.78 12.83 1.35
CA ASP A 62 18.87 11.43 1.76
C ASP A 62 17.53 10.69 1.60
N LEU A 63 16.45 11.38 1.23
CA LEU A 63 15.20 10.73 0.87
C LEU A 63 15.42 9.73 -0.28
N GLY A 64 14.73 8.59 -0.21
CA GLY A 64 14.90 7.54 -1.21
C GLY A 64 14.68 6.13 -0.68
N LEU A 65 14.99 5.16 -1.55
CA LEU A 65 14.87 3.74 -1.25
C LEU A 65 16.25 3.16 -0.97
N TYR A 66 16.33 2.36 0.08
CA TYR A 66 17.54 1.73 0.57
C TYR A 66 17.32 0.23 0.76
N GLN A 67 18.42 -0.50 0.76
CA GLN A 67 18.41 -1.92 1.00
C GLN A 67 19.66 -2.36 1.75
N CYS A 68 19.48 -3.33 2.64
CA CYS A 68 20.59 -4.10 3.18
C CYS A 68 20.82 -5.31 2.28
N VAL A 69 22.08 -5.64 2.03
CA VAL A 69 22.43 -6.79 1.20
C VAL A 69 23.51 -7.65 1.85
N ILE A 70 23.46 -8.94 1.54
CA ILE A 70 24.54 -9.89 1.80
C ILE A 70 25.35 -10.02 0.51
N ASP A 71 26.62 -9.64 0.57
CA ASP A 71 27.54 -9.74 -0.54
C ASP A 71 28.09 -11.17 -0.64
N LEU A 72 27.63 -11.84 -1.69
CA LEU A 72 28.03 -13.18 -2.05
C LEU A 72 29.16 -13.07 -3.08
N SER A 73 30.38 -13.45 -2.69
CA SER A 73 31.64 -13.25 -3.42
C SER A 73 31.65 -13.61 -4.92
N SER A 74 30.67 -14.36 -5.39
CA SER A 74 30.59 -14.92 -6.74
C SER A 74 29.21 -14.77 -7.40
N ARG A 75 28.26 -14.06 -6.78
CA ARG A 75 26.87 -13.94 -7.27
C ARG A 75 26.33 -12.52 -7.09
N SER A 76 25.15 -12.28 -7.68
CA SER A 76 24.35 -11.11 -7.33
C SER A 76 24.13 -11.06 -5.81
N PRO A 77 24.30 -9.90 -5.17
CA PRO A 77 24.09 -9.77 -3.73
C PRO A 77 22.66 -10.16 -3.35
N LEU A 78 22.49 -10.83 -2.22
CA LEU A 78 21.19 -11.20 -1.70
C LEU A 78 20.58 -10.00 -0.97
N VAL A 79 19.43 -9.53 -1.46
CA VAL A 79 18.72 -8.39 -0.87
C VAL A 79 17.93 -8.85 0.36
N LEU A 80 18.17 -8.19 1.49
CA LEU A 80 17.38 -8.38 2.71
C LEU A 80 16.12 -7.52 2.62
N LEU A 81 14.97 -8.18 2.69
CA LEU A 81 13.66 -7.54 2.69
C LEU A 81 13.15 -7.36 4.13
N PRO A 82 12.34 -6.31 4.40
CA PRO A 82 11.87 -5.30 3.45
C PRO A 82 12.93 -4.23 3.12
N ARG A 83 12.77 -3.59 1.96
CA ARG A 83 13.53 -2.37 1.63
C ARG A 83 13.06 -1.21 2.50
N ILE A 84 13.96 -0.29 2.81
CA ILE A 84 13.69 0.85 3.69
C ILE A 84 13.52 2.10 2.83
N ARG A 85 12.39 2.77 2.95
CA ARG A 85 12.14 4.04 2.26
C ARG A 85 12.19 5.18 3.27
N LEU A 86 13.14 6.09 3.09
CA LEU A 86 13.19 7.35 3.81
C LEU A 86 12.29 8.35 3.09
N VAL A 87 11.30 8.85 3.82
CA VAL A 87 10.30 9.84 3.38
C VAL A 87 10.31 11.03 4.33
N GLN A 88 9.83 12.18 3.86
CA GLN A 88 9.65 13.34 4.71
C GLN A 88 8.41 13.12 5.58
N CYS A 89 8.46 13.50 6.87
CA CYS A 89 7.33 13.28 7.79
C CYS A 89 6.03 13.95 7.30
N GLU A 90 6.12 15.11 6.66
CA GLU A 90 4.97 15.82 6.09
C GLU A 90 4.27 14.99 5.00
N ASP A 91 5.03 14.28 4.16
CA ASP A 91 4.48 13.39 3.14
C ASP A 91 3.74 12.21 3.77
N LEU A 92 4.17 11.77 4.95
CA LEU A 92 3.52 10.70 5.70
C LEU A 92 2.15 11.15 6.19
N LEU A 93 2.07 12.36 6.76
CA LEU A 93 0.81 12.94 7.24
C LEU A 93 -0.19 13.16 6.10
N LEU A 94 0.29 13.63 4.94
CA LEU A 94 -0.54 13.74 3.73
C LEU A 94 -0.98 12.37 3.20
N ALA A 95 -0.15 11.33 3.31
CA ALA A 95 -0.53 9.97 2.90
C ALA A 95 -1.59 9.36 3.83
N PHE A 96 -1.49 9.59 5.15
CA PHE A 96 -2.53 9.20 6.11
C PHE A 96 -3.84 9.95 5.85
N ASP A 97 -3.79 11.26 5.62
CA ASP A 97 -4.97 12.06 5.29
C ASP A 97 -5.57 11.65 3.94
N HIS A 98 -4.75 11.35 2.93
CA HIS A 98 -5.24 10.90 1.63
C HIS A 98 -5.89 9.51 1.74
N SER A 99 -5.34 8.60 2.55
CA SER A 99 -5.96 7.31 2.81
C SER A 99 -7.30 7.47 3.55
N ASN A 100 -7.34 8.32 4.57
CA ASN A 100 -8.58 8.62 5.31
C ASN A 100 -9.64 9.29 4.42
N LEU A 101 -9.23 10.24 3.56
CA LEU A 101 -10.11 10.91 2.59
C LEU A 101 -10.62 9.94 1.52
N LEU A 102 -9.77 9.02 1.05
CA LEU A 102 -10.15 7.97 0.09
C LEU A 102 -11.17 7.01 0.73
N MET A 103 -10.97 6.61 1.98
CA MET A 103 -11.94 5.80 2.73
C MET A 103 -13.26 6.54 2.91
N LEU A 104 -13.23 7.84 3.27
CA LEU A 104 -14.43 8.66 3.38
C LEU A 104 -15.17 8.80 2.03
N ALA A 105 -14.44 9.03 0.95
CA ALA A 105 -14.99 9.12 -0.40
C ALA A 105 -15.62 7.79 -0.85
N ILE A 106 -15.00 6.64 -0.55
CA ILE A 106 -15.55 5.31 -0.82
C ILE A 106 -16.85 5.09 -0.02
N VAL A 107 -16.86 5.44 1.27
CA VAL A 107 -18.06 5.31 2.11
C VAL A 107 -19.20 6.20 1.59
N LEU A 108 -18.91 7.46 1.24
CA LEU A 108 -19.91 8.39 0.71
C LEU A 108 -20.45 7.96 -0.66
N THR A 109 -19.58 7.53 -1.57
CA THR A 109 -20.00 7.05 -2.89
C THR A 109 -20.78 5.74 -2.81
N CYS A 110 -20.32 4.77 -2.01
CA CYS A 110 -21.04 3.52 -1.76
C CYS A 110 -22.40 3.79 -1.11
N GLY A 111 -22.46 4.66 -0.09
CA GLY A 111 -23.70 5.08 0.56
C GLY A 111 -24.67 5.76 -0.41
N PHE A 112 -24.20 6.65 -1.28
CA PHE A 112 -25.04 7.32 -2.27
C PHE A 112 -25.58 6.35 -3.33
N VAL A 113 -24.76 5.42 -3.80
CA VAL A 113 -25.16 4.38 -4.78
C VAL A 113 -26.17 3.41 -4.17
N LEU A 114 -25.93 2.93 -2.94
CA LEU A 114 -26.84 2.05 -2.23
C LEU A 114 -28.15 2.75 -1.88
N ASN A 115 -28.12 4.03 -1.52
CA ASN A 115 -29.32 4.80 -1.21
C ASN A 115 -30.15 5.12 -2.47
N LYS A 116 -29.51 5.46 -3.60
CA LYS A 116 -30.22 5.57 -4.90
C LYS A 116 -30.76 4.22 -5.39
N GLY A 117 -30.03 3.13 -5.14
CA GLY A 117 -30.50 1.77 -5.38
C GLY A 117 -31.74 1.44 -4.53
N LEU A 118 -31.74 1.81 -3.24
CA LEU A 118 -32.88 1.63 -2.34
C LEU A 118 -34.10 2.45 -2.78
N VAL A 119 -33.93 3.73 -3.13
CA VAL A 119 -35.01 4.60 -3.62
C VAL A 119 -35.57 4.09 -4.95
N SER A 120 -34.71 3.63 -5.87
CA SER A 120 -35.15 3.02 -7.13
C SER A 120 -35.89 1.71 -6.91
N SER A 121 -35.45 0.87 -5.97
CA SER A 121 -36.07 -0.41 -5.63
C SER A 121 -37.44 -0.22 -4.97
N VAL A 122 -37.55 0.72 -4.02
CA VAL A 122 -38.82 1.08 -3.38
C VAL A 122 -39.78 1.68 -4.41
N LEU A 123 -39.31 2.57 -5.28
CA LEU A 123 -40.13 3.13 -6.36
C LEU A 123 -40.61 2.03 -7.33
N PHE A 124 -39.73 1.09 -7.71
CA PHE A 124 -40.11 -0.07 -8.52
C PHE A 124 -41.16 -0.95 -7.84
N LEU A 125 -41.05 -1.18 -6.53
CA LEU A 125 -42.04 -1.96 -5.76
C LEU A 125 -43.38 -1.24 -5.65
N LEU A 126 -43.37 0.09 -5.45
CA LEU A 126 -44.58 0.92 -5.41
C LEU A 126 -45.28 0.96 -6.78
N LEU A 127 -44.53 1.08 -7.87
CA LEU A 127 -45.06 1.06 -9.25
C LEU A 127 -45.63 -0.32 -9.63
N ARG A 128 -44.98 -1.42 -9.22
CA ARG A 128 -45.54 -2.78 -9.39
C ARG A 128 -46.84 -2.95 -8.61
N LYS A 129 -46.92 -2.40 -7.39
CA LYS A 129 -48.11 -2.50 -6.54
C LYS A 129 -49.29 -1.71 -7.11
N SER A 130 -49.06 -0.52 -7.68
CA SER A 130 -50.13 0.25 -8.35
C SER A 130 -50.62 -0.41 -9.63
N TRP A 131 -49.73 -1.05 -10.40
CA TRP A 131 -50.11 -1.77 -11.63
C TRP A 131 -50.97 -2.99 -11.32
N VAL A 132 -50.60 -3.78 -10.30
CA VAL A 132 -51.39 -4.94 -9.85
C VAL A 132 -52.73 -4.53 -9.20
N SER A 133 -52.77 -3.38 -8.52
CA SER A 133 -54.02 -2.87 -7.92
C SER A 133 -54.98 -2.22 -8.92
N GLY A 134 -54.48 -1.77 -10.08
CA GLY A 134 -55.29 -1.19 -11.16
C GLY A 134 -56.10 -2.23 -11.94
N GLU A 135 -55.67 -3.49 -11.93
CA GLU A 135 -56.33 -4.59 -12.65
C GLU A 135 -57.49 -5.23 -11.86
N ALA A 136 -57.68 -4.86 -10.58
CA ALA A 136 -58.62 -5.53 -9.67
C ALA A 136 -60.00 -4.86 -9.53
N ASN A 137 -60.43 -4.00 -10.46
CA ASN A 137 -61.79 -3.43 -10.41
C ASN A 137 -62.57 -3.53 -11.74
N PRO A 138 -63.19 -4.69 -12.04
CA PRO A 138 -64.14 -4.80 -13.15
C PRO A 138 -65.58 -4.89 -12.62
N ALA A 139 -66.30 -3.77 -12.52
CA ALA A 139 -67.77 -3.79 -12.48
C ALA A 139 -68.41 -2.40 -12.67
N LYS A 140 -68.90 -2.08 -13.89
CA LYS A 140 -70.34 -1.91 -14.21
C LYS A 140 -70.56 -1.11 -15.50
N GLN A 141 -71.29 -1.76 -16.42
CA GLN A 141 -72.44 -1.28 -17.20
C GLN A 141 -72.37 0.11 -17.86
N GLN A 142 -72.60 0.18 -19.18
CA GLN A 142 -73.73 0.95 -19.73
C GLN A 142 -74.04 0.56 -21.19
N SER A 143 -75.22 -0.05 -21.35
CA SER A 143 -76.19 -0.11 -22.47
C SER A 143 -75.86 0.36 -23.91
N GLN A 144 -76.31 -0.49 -24.85
CA GLN A 144 -76.72 -0.24 -26.25
C GLN A 144 -77.31 1.14 -26.56
N PRO A 145 -77.23 1.55 -27.85
CA PRO A 145 -78.47 1.78 -28.59
C PRO A 145 -78.50 1.12 -29.98
N SER A 146 -79.74 0.86 -30.41
CA SER A 146 -80.20 0.30 -31.67
C SER A 146 -80.15 1.30 -32.84
N ARG A 147 -79.89 0.82 -34.07
CA ARG A 147 -80.51 1.38 -35.29
C ARG A 147 -80.49 0.42 -36.49
N SER A 148 -81.69 0.27 -37.06
CA SER A 148 -82.14 -0.22 -38.38
C SER A 148 -81.70 -1.61 -38.84
#